data_AF-A0A2E2EEY1-F1
#
_entry.id   AF-A0A2E2EEY1-F1
#
_cell.length_a   1.000
_cell.length_b   1.000
_cell.length_c   1.000
_cell.angle_alpha   90.00
_cell.angle_beta   90.00
_cell.angle_gamma   90.00
#
_symmetry.space_group_name_H-M   'P 1'
#
loop_
_entity.id
_entity.type
_entity.pdbx_description
1 polymer ?
#
loop_
_entity_poly.entity_id
_entity_poly.type
_entity_poly.pdbx_seq_one_letter_code
_entity_poly.pdbx_strand_id
1 'polypeptide(L)'
;MKIEKRKTKRHLFICCNLKPETKPSCGAKDAQSLVQAIKSKLKKNDLWGEYKVSKSGCLGPCSYGVSALLFPENELITELTLSDEEALYQRLTGEL
;
A
#
# COMPACT_ATOMS: atom_id res chain seq x y z
N MET A 1 28.53 1.05 0.89
CA MET A 1 27.09 1.41 0.79
C MET A 1 26.93 2.42 -0.32
N LYS A 2 26.06 2.18 -1.31
CA LYS A 2 25.72 3.15 -2.37
C LYS A 2 24.33 3.71 -2.07
N ILE A 3 24.18 5.03 -2.11
CA ILE A 3 22.91 5.72 -1.86
C ILE A 3 22.48 6.40 -3.15
N GLU A 4 21.26 6.13 -3.59
CA GLU A 4 20.66 6.77 -4.75
C GLU A 4 19.30 7.35 -4.37
N LYS A 5 19.04 8.58 -4.82
CA LYS A 5 17.73 9.23 -4.66
C LYS A 5 16.79 8.74 -5.75
N ARG A 6 15.70 8.08 -5.37
CA ARG A 6 14.60 7.80 -6.30
C ARG A 6 13.79 9.07 -6.54
N LYS A 7 13.34 9.26 -7.78
CA LYS A 7 12.43 10.36 -8.18
C LYS A 7 10.95 10.03 -7.97
N THR A 8 10.64 9.09 -7.08
CA THR A 8 9.25 8.73 -6.77
C THR A 8 8.57 9.91 -6.07
N LYS A 9 7.43 10.37 -6.58
CA LYS A 9 6.61 11.42 -5.96
C LYS A 9 5.95 10.91 -4.68
N ARG A 10 5.28 9.75 -4.75
CA ARG A 10 4.66 9.09 -3.60
C ARG A 10 4.88 7.59 -3.59
N HIS A 11 5.03 7.03 -2.39
CA HIS A 11 5.21 5.60 -2.17
C HIS A 11 4.19 5.10 -1.14
N LEU A 12 3.29 4.24 -1.58
CA LEU A 12 2.33 3.54 -0.74
C LEU A 12 2.90 2.20 -0.25
N PHE A 13 2.89 1.99 1.05
CA PHE A 13 3.25 0.72 1.69
C PHE A 13 2.01 0.06 2.25
N ILE A 14 1.60 -1.08 1.69
CA ILE A 14 0.45 -1.84 2.21
C ILE A 14 0.97 -2.93 3.13
N CYS A 15 0.41 -3.05 4.33
CA CYS A 15 0.77 -4.10 5.28
C CYS A 15 0.30 -5.45 4.74
N CYS A 16 1.23 -6.37 4.49
CA CYS A 16 0.92 -7.75 4.11
C CYS A 16 1.37 -8.75 5.17
N ASN A 17 1.61 -8.29 6.40
CA ASN A 17 2.09 -9.12 7.48
C ASN A 17 1.04 -10.20 7.82
N LEU A 18 1.45 -11.47 7.76
CA LEU A 18 0.66 -12.62 8.20
C LEU A 18 1.07 -13.00 9.63
N LYS A 19 0.09 -13.31 10.47
CA LYS A 19 0.29 -13.81 11.85
C LYS A 19 -0.39 -15.18 11.99
N PRO A 20 -0.13 -15.94 13.07
CA PRO A 20 -0.94 -17.11 13.40
C PRO A 20 -2.43 -16.79 13.43
N GLU A 21 -3.27 -17.75 13.07
CA GLU A 21 -4.73 -17.57 12.85
C GLU A 21 -5.48 -16.95 14.05
N THR A 22 -4.94 -17.11 15.25
CA THR A 22 -5.53 -16.58 16.50
C THR A 22 -5.39 -15.06 16.65
N LYS A 23 -4.68 -14.36 15.75
CA LYS A 23 -4.45 -12.90 15.83
C LYS A 23 -4.83 -12.19 14.53
N PRO A 24 -5.48 -11.02 14.60
CA PRO A 24 -5.79 -10.24 13.41
C PRO A 24 -4.50 -9.83 12.70
N SER A 25 -4.49 -9.98 11.37
CA SER A 25 -3.37 -9.61 10.52
C SER A 25 -3.85 -9.20 9.14
N CYS A 26 -3.15 -8.25 8.51
CA CYS A 26 -3.51 -7.77 7.18
C CYS A 26 -3.31 -8.84 6.10
N GLY A 27 -2.30 -9.71 6.26
CA GLY A 27 -2.06 -10.83 5.35
C GLY A 27 -3.23 -11.83 5.30
N ALA A 28 -3.93 -12.04 6.42
CA ALA A 28 -5.12 -12.91 6.46
C ALA A 28 -6.37 -12.29 5.81
N LYS A 29 -6.35 -10.97 5.55
CA LYS A 29 -7.43 -10.21 4.89
C LYS A 29 -7.15 -9.94 3.41
N ASP A 30 -6.31 -10.79 2.79
CA ASP A 30 -5.91 -10.69 1.38
C ASP A 30 -5.31 -9.32 0.96
N ALA A 31 -4.54 -8.68 1.85
CA ALA A 31 -3.87 -7.42 1.55
C ALA A 31 -2.91 -7.50 0.34
N GLN A 32 -2.47 -8.71 -0.03
CA GLN A 32 -1.59 -8.92 -1.18
C GLN A 32 -2.29 -8.64 -2.51
N SER A 33 -3.58 -8.96 -2.63
CA SER A 33 -4.38 -8.64 -3.82
C SER A 33 -4.44 -7.13 -4.06
N LEU A 34 -4.62 -6.34 -3.00
CA LEU A 34 -4.62 -4.87 -3.10
C LEU A 34 -3.28 -4.32 -3.62
N VAL A 35 -2.14 -4.86 -3.16
CA VAL A 35 -0.82 -4.50 -3.72
C VAL A 35 -0.72 -4.81 -5.21
N GLN A 36 -1.17 -5.99 -5.62
CA GLN A 36 -1.10 -6.43 -7.01
C GLN A 36 -1.99 -5.59 -7.92
N ALA A 37 -3.19 -5.24 -7.46
CA ALA A 37 -4.15 -4.45 -8.21
C ALA A 37 -3.61 -3.02 -8.46
N ILE A 38 -3.20 -2.31 -7.40
CA ILE A 38 -2.58 -0.97 -7.50
C ILE A 38 -1.32 -1.01 -8.39
N LYS A 39 -0.46 -2.02 -8.23
CA LYS A 39 0.76 -2.17 -9.04
C LYS A 39 0.43 -2.36 -10.52
N SER A 40 -0.58 -3.16 -10.83
CA SER A 40 -1.01 -3.42 -12.21
C SER A 40 -1.56 -2.16 -12.84
N LYS A 41 -2.35 -1.39 -12.09
CA LYS A 41 -2.92 -0.13 -12.53
C LYS A 41 -1.86 0.96 -12.78
N LEU A 42 -0.87 1.09 -11.89
CA LEU A 42 0.27 1.99 -12.12
C LEU A 42 1.06 1.63 -13.38
N LYS A 43 1.27 0.34 -13.66
CA LYS A 43 1.94 -0.11 -14.88
C LYS A 43 1.09 0.14 -16.13
N LYS A 44 -0.22 -0.12 -16.06
CA LYS A 44 -1.15 0.07 -17.18
C LYS A 44 -1.23 1.53 -17.64
N ASN A 45 -1.02 2.48 -16.72
CA ASN A 45 -1.06 3.91 -17.00
C ASN A 45 0.35 4.54 -17.14
N ASP A 46 1.41 3.74 -17.31
CA ASP A 46 2.80 4.21 -17.43
C ASP A 46 3.31 5.08 -16.25
N LEU A 47 2.66 4.98 -15.10
CA LEU A 47 2.99 5.70 -13.86
C LEU A 47 4.00 4.93 -12.98
N TRP A 48 4.39 3.72 -13.38
CA TRP A 48 5.30 2.88 -12.61
C TRP A 48 6.73 3.42 -12.61
N GLY A 49 7.08 4.18 -11.58
CA GLY A 49 8.38 4.87 -11.51
C GLY A 49 8.24 6.22 -10.85
N GLU A 50 7.20 6.94 -11.24
CA GLU A 50 6.76 8.19 -10.61
C GLU A 50 6.02 7.91 -9.30
N TYR A 51 5.17 6.87 -9.29
CA TYR A 51 4.50 6.38 -8.10
C TYR A 51 4.89 4.93 -7.83
N LYS A 52 4.90 4.53 -6.57
CA LYS A 52 5.21 3.16 -6.15
C LYS A 52 4.21 2.64 -5.13
N VAL A 53 3.91 1.35 -5.25
CA VAL A 53 3.28 0.57 -4.19
C VAL A 53 4.20 -0.59 -3.82
N SER A 54 4.26 -0.95 -2.53
CA SER A 54 5.03 -2.08 -2.05
C SER A 54 4.35 -2.76 -0.88
N LYS A 55 4.60 -4.06 -0.75
CA LYS A 55 4.29 -4.78 0.50
C LYS A 55 5.20 -4.27 1.62
N SER A 56 4.67 -4.26 2.83
CA SER A 56 5.41 -3.95 4.05
C SER A 56 5.11 -4.98 5.15
N GLY A 57 5.93 -4.92 6.21
CA GLY A 57 5.64 -5.61 7.46
C GLY A 57 4.50 -4.93 8.24
N CYS A 58 4.37 -5.27 9.52
CA CYS A 58 3.35 -4.68 10.37
C CYS A 58 3.53 -3.16 10.51
N LEU A 59 2.45 -2.40 10.23
CA LEU A 59 2.42 -0.93 10.37
C LEU A 59 1.83 -0.46 11.72
N GLY A 60 1.37 -1.39 12.57
CA GLY A 60 0.83 -1.08 13.90
C GLY A 60 -0.61 -1.53 14.10
N PRO A 61 -1.62 -0.86 13.49
CA PRO A 61 -3.03 -1.01 13.85
C PRO A 61 -3.66 -2.28 13.26
N CYS A 62 -3.23 -3.44 13.74
CA CYS A 62 -3.69 -4.74 13.20
C CYS A 62 -5.21 -4.94 13.33
N SER A 63 -5.83 -4.41 14.38
CA SER A 63 -7.28 -4.46 14.61
C SER A 63 -8.06 -3.72 13.52
N TYR A 64 -7.48 -2.65 12.98
CA TYR A 64 -8.04 -1.84 11.89
C TYR A 64 -7.36 -2.15 10.55
N GLY A 65 -6.73 -3.33 10.41
CA GLY A 65 -6.19 -3.77 9.12
C GLY A 65 -7.30 -4.08 8.11
N VAL A 66 -7.08 -4.02 6.80
CA VAL A 66 -5.80 -3.78 6.12
C VAL A 66 -5.36 -2.33 6.25
N SER A 67 -4.09 -2.11 6.57
CA SER A 67 -3.51 -0.78 6.73
C SER A 67 -2.48 -0.47 5.65
N ALA A 68 -2.42 0.77 5.20
CA ALA A 68 -1.38 1.28 4.30
C ALA A 68 -0.81 2.60 4.78
N LEU A 69 0.48 2.85 4.50
CA LEU A 69 1.18 4.09 4.84
C LEU A 69 1.62 4.78 3.54
N LEU A 70 1.21 6.02 3.36
CA LEU A 70 1.59 6.86 2.22
C LEU A 70 2.74 7.80 2.60
N PHE A 71 3.82 7.74 1.83
CA PHE A 71 4.91 8.71 1.90
C PHE A 71 4.93 9.60 0.65
N PRO A 72 5.39 10.87 0.77
CA PRO A 72 5.96 11.51 1.97
C PRO A 72 4.95 12.09 2.97
N GLU A 73 3.64 12.02 2.71
CA GLU A 73 2.60 12.67 3.52
C GLU A 73 2.43 12.08 4.93
N ASN A 74 2.97 10.89 5.19
CA ASN A 74 2.85 10.15 6.46
C ASN A 74 1.39 9.82 6.83
N GLU A 75 0.56 9.53 5.85
CA GLU A 75 -0.86 9.19 6.06
C GLU A 75 -1.00 7.69 6.28
N LEU A 76 -1.54 7.32 7.45
CA LEU A 76 -1.91 5.94 7.77
C LEU A 76 -3.38 5.73 7.44
N ILE A 77 -3.63 4.89 6.43
CA ILE A 77 -4.96 4.53 5.95
C ILE A 77 -5.29 3.16 6.52
N THR A 78 -6.46 3.00 7.12
CA THR A 78 -6.89 1.76 7.78
C THR A 78 -8.22 1.28 7.21
N GLU A 79 -8.62 0.07 7.60
CA GLU A 79 -9.89 -0.57 7.23
C GLU A 79 -10.06 -0.76 5.72
N LEU A 80 -8.94 -0.87 5.00
CA LEU A 80 -8.94 -1.07 3.56
C LEU A 80 -9.50 -2.45 3.19
N THR A 81 -10.26 -2.46 2.11
CA THR A 81 -10.78 -3.63 1.41
C THR A 81 -10.31 -3.61 -0.05
N LEU A 82 -10.57 -4.70 -0.78
CA LEU A 82 -10.27 -4.74 -2.22
C LEU A 82 -11.10 -3.71 -3.01
N SER A 83 -12.30 -3.37 -2.53
CA SER A 83 -13.18 -2.38 -3.17
C SER A 83 -12.62 -0.95 -3.12
N ASP A 84 -11.67 -0.68 -2.22
CA ASP A 84 -11.03 0.62 -2.08
C ASP A 84 -9.86 0.84 -3.07
N GLU A 85 -9.59 -0.12 -3.96
CA GLU A 85 -8.50 -0.05 -4.93
C GLU A 85 -8.50 1.27 -5.72
N GLU A 86 -9.66 1.69 -6.23
CA GLU A 86 -9.77 2.92 -7.01
C GLU A 86 -9.40 4.14 -6.16
N ALA A 87 -10.04 4.32 -5.00
CA ALA A 87 -9.80 5.45 -4.12
C ALA A 87 -8.33 5.51 -3.65
N LEU A 88 -7.75 4.35 -3.33
CA LEU A 88 -6.36 4.25 -2.89
C LEU A 88 -5.37 4.57 -4.00
N TYR A 89 -5.65 4.15 -5.24
CA TYR A 89 -4.89 4.54 -6.42
C TYR A 89 -4.92 6.05 -6.65
N GLN A 90 -6.12 6.64 -6.61
CA GLN A 90 -6.34 8.08 -6.81
C GLN A 90 -5.61 8.90 -5.73
N ARG A 91 -5.65 8.44 -4.47
CA ARG A 91 -4.89 9.05 -3.37
C ARG A 91 -3.38 8.97 -3.60
N LEU A 92 -2.89 7.84 -4.09
CA LEU A 92 -1.47 7.66 -4.43
C LEU A 92 -1.03 8.56 -5.59
N THR A 93 -1.86 8.76 -6.62
CA THR A 93 -1.51 9.58 -7.80
C THR A 93 -1.79 11.07 -7.64
N GLY A 94 -2.49 11.48 -6.57
CA GLY A 94 -2.79 12.89 -6.30
C GLY A 94 -3.94 13.46 -7.14
N GLU A 95 -4.82 12.59 -7.60
CA GLU A 95 -6.07 12.94 -8.29
C GLU A 95 -7.22 13.23 -7.28
N LEU A 96 -6.93 13.19 -5.97
CA LEU A 96 -7.83 13.50 -4.84
C LEU A 96 -7.22 14.55 -3.90
#